data_AF-A0A6G0Q6T8-F1
#
_entry.id   AF-A0A6G0Q6T8-F1
#
_cell.length_a   1.000
_cell.length_b   1.000
_cell.length_c   1.000
_cell.angle_alpha   90.00
_cell.angle_beta   90.00
_cell.angle_gamma   90.00
#
_symmetry.space_group_name_H-M   'P 1'
#
loop_
_entity.id
_entity.type
_entity.pdbx_description
1 polymer ?
#
loop_
_entity_poly.entity_id
_entity_poly.type
_entity_poly.pdbx_seq_one_letter_code
_entity_poly.pdbx_strand_id
1 'polypeptide(L)'
;MILEYKINHTDWPYLMPMVQASLNHTAVPSLGNKAPVELFTGLPCPTPLREFYLPDAGELKEVPEIDKIDEFLADLRASIQEMHRAVKDRRLKQRLLNKKRERGENTNH
;
A
#
# COMPACT_ATOMS: atom_id res chain seq x y z
N MET A 1 -8.53 4.84 -28.15
CA MET A 1 -7.91 6.16 -27.90
C MET A 1 -8.46 7.30 -28.77
N ILE A 2 -8.12 7.44 -30.05
CA ILE A 2 -8.53 8.64 -30.84
C ILE A 2 -10.07 8.78 -30.91
N LEU A 3 -10.79 7.71 -31.25
CA LEU A 3 -12.26 7.71 -31.32
C LEU A 3 -12.91 7.81 -29.92
N GLU A 4 -12.33 7.13 -28.94
CA GLU A 4 -12.83 7.11 -27.55
C GLU A 4 -12.75 8.49 -26.87
N TYR A 5 -11.65 9.22 -27.12
CA TYR A 5 -11.44 10.56 -26.55
C TYR A 5 -11.86 11.69 -27.50
N LYS A 6 -12.49 11.38 -28.64
CA LYS A 6 -12.92 12.34 -29.67
C LYS A 6 -11.80 13.27 -30.12
N ILE A 7 -10.57 12.76 -30.20
CA ILE A 7 -9.39 13.51 -30.61
C ILE A 7 -9.37 13.55 -32.14
N ASN A 8 -8.96 14.68 -32.72
CA ASN A 8 -8.84 14.76 -34.17
C ASN A 8 -7.68 13.86 -34.65
N HIS A 9 -7.85 13.15 -35.75
CA HIS A 9 -6.83 12.29 -36.35
C HIS A 9 -5.53 13.04 -36.68
N THR A 10 -5.62 14.34 -36.99
CA THR A 10 -4.47 15.22 -37.23
C THR A 10 -3.61 15.43 -35.99
N ASP A 11 -4.19 15.26 -34.80
CA ASP A 11 -3.54 15.53 -33.51
C ASP A 11 -2.85 14.29 -32.94
N TRP A 12 -2.92 13.15 -33.65
CA TRP A 12 -2.25 11.91 -33.27
C TRP A 12 -0.75 12.06 -32.94
N PRO A 13 0.05 12.86 -33.67
CA PRO A 13 1.46 13.07 -33.32
C PRO A 13 1.68 13.57 -31.89
N TYR A 14 0.74 14.34 -31.33
CA TYR A 14 0.82 14.80 -29.94
C TYR A 14 0.58 13.68 -28.92
N LEU A 15 -0.11 12.61 -29.30
CA LEU A 15 -0.37 11.44 -28.47
C LEU A 15 0.74 10.40 -28.54
N MET A 16 1.58 10.45 -29.59
CA MET A 16 2.64 9.45 -29.80
C MET A 16 3.56 9.26 -28.60
N PRO A 17 4.06 10.32 -27.93
CA PRO A 17 4.91 10.15 -26.75
C PRO A 17 4.19 9.42 -25.61
N MET A 18 2.90 9.73 -25.40
CA MET A 18 2.09 9.09 -24.35
C MET A 18 1.87 7.61 -24.67
N VAL A 19 1.52 7.28 -25.92
CA VAL A 19 1.32 5.90 -26.37
C VAL A 19 2.62 5.09 -26.25
N GLN A 20 3.74 5.66 -26.69
CA GLN A 20 5.04 5.02 -26.58
C GLN A 20 5.44 4.80 -25.11
N ALA A 21 5.20 5.80 -24.24
CA ALA A 21 5.46 5.65 -22.81
C ALA A 21 4.58 4.54 -22.21
N SER A 22 3.28 4.51 -22.49
CA SER A 22 2.39 3.45 -22.00
C SER A 22 2.85 2.06 -22.44
N LEU A 23 3.20 1.87 -23.71
CA LEU A 23 3.64 0.57 -24.22
C LEU A 23 4.99 0.13 -23.63
N ASN A 24 5.95 1.05 -23.50
CA ASN A 24 7.30 0.71 -23.03
C ASN A 24 7.39 0.47 -21.52
N HIS A 25 6.46 1.03 -20.73
CA HIS A 25 6.45 0.93 -19.27
C HIS A 25 5.40 -0.04 -18.72
N THR A 26 4.55 -0.64 -19.56
CA THR A 26 3.55 -1.63 -19.13
C THR A 26 4.13 -3.04 -19.16
N ALA A 27 4.06 -3.74 -18.03
CA ALA A 27 4.45 -5.14 -17.92
C ALA A 27 3.47 -6.04 -18.69
N VAL A 28 4.00 -7.03 -19.42
CA VAL A 28 3.20 -8.00 -20.17
C VAL A 28 3.61 -9.44 -19.87
N PRO A 29 2.67 -10.41 -19.86
CA PRO A 29 2.97 -11.80 -19.53
C PRO A 29 3.99 -12.47 -20.46
N SER A 30 3.99 -12.10 -21.74
CA SER A 30 4.94 -12.62 -22.74
C SER A 30 6.41 -12.27 -22.44
N LEU A 31 6.64 -11.24 -21.62
CA LEU A 31 7.97 -10.80 -21.18
C LEU A 31 8.27 -11.23 -19.74
N GLY A 32 7.57 -12.24 -19.23
CA GLY A 32 7.73 -12.69 -17.84
C GLY A 32 7.23 -11.68 -16.82
N ASN A 33 6.14 -10.96 -17.15
CA ASN A 33 5.59 -9.87 -16.35
C ASN A 33 6.56 -8.69 -16.13
N LYS A 34 7.45 -8.44 -17.10
CA LYS A 34 8.32 -7.26 -17.14
C LYS A 34 7.91 -6.30 -18.25
N ALA A 35 8.20 -5.01 -18.07
CA ALA A 35 8.00 -4.00 -19.08
C ALA A 35 9.16 -3.99 -20.10
N PRO A 36 8.92 -3.61 -21.37
CA PRO A 36 9.97 -3.52 -22.38
C PRO A 36 11.18 -2.67 -21.95
N VAL A 37 10.94 -1.56 -21.24
CA VAL A 37 12.00 -0.66 -20.75
C VAL A 37 12.95 -1.38 -19.77
N GLU A 38 12.43 -2.32 -18.96
CA GLU A 38 13.23 -3.07 -17.99
C GLU A 38 14.18 -4.04 -18.68
N LEU A 39 13.70 -4.68 -19.76
CA LEU A 39 14.51 -5.60 -20.54
C LEU A 39 15.56 -4.86 -21.36
N PHE A 40 15.21 -3.69 -21.91
CA PHE A 40 16.12 -2.88 -22.72
C PHE A 40 17.23 -2.24 -21.88
N THR A 41 16.91 -1.73 -20.69
CA THR A 41 17.84 -0.99 -19.84
C THR A 41 18.49 -1.83 -18.75
N GLY A 42 17.90 -2.98 -18.38
CA GLY A 42 18.31 -3.78 -17.23
C GLY A 42 17.96 -3.14 -15.87
N LEU A 43 17.27 -2.00 -15.85
CA LEU A 43 16.86 -1.28 -14.65
C LEU A 43 15.37 -1.53 -14.34
N PRO A 44 14.93 -1.35 -13.09
CA PRO A 44 13.51 -1.42 -12.76
C PRO A 44 12.70 -0.34 -13.50
N CYS A 45 11.45 -0.64 -13.83
CA CYS A 45 10.58 0.30 -14.52
C CYS A 45 10.36 1.56 -13.65
N PRO A 46 10.67 2.77 -14.13
CA PRO A 46 10.45 3.98 -13.36
C PRO A 46 8.95 4.19 -13.15
N THR A 47 8.56 4.60 -11.93
CA THR A 47 7.16 4.94 -11.64
C THR A 47 6.73 6.16 -12.44
N PRO A 48 5.57 6.12 -13.13
CA PRO A 48 5.04 7.27 -13.85
C PRO A 48 4.61 8.41 -12.91
N LEU A 49 4.44 8.14 -11.61
CA LEU A 49 4.09 9.13 -10.58
C LEU A 49 5.22 9.22 -9.56
N ARG A 50 6.34 9.81 -9.96
CA ARG A 50 7.45 10.09 -9.04
C ARG A 50 7.19 11.36 -8.22
N GLU A 51 6.58 12.37 -8.84
CA GLU A 51 6.31 13.67 -8.23
C GLU A 51 4.84 14.04 -8.42
N PHE A 52 4.25 14.65 -7.40
CA PHE A 52 2.89 15.19 -7.46
C PHE A 52 2.86 16.60 -6.89
N TYR A 53 2.05 17.46 -7.50
CA TYR A 53 1.89 18.83 -7.04
C TYR A 53 0.99 18.85 -5.80
N LEU A 54 1.48 19.44 -4.71
CA LEU A 54 0.73 19.63 -3.48
C LEU A 54 0.25 21.08 -3.40
N PRO A 55 -1.04 21.38 -3.66
CA PRO A 55 -1.53 22.76 -3.73
C PRO A 55 -1.32 23.54 -2.43
N ASP A 56 -1.46 22.87 -1.29
CA ASP A 56 -1.32 23.48 0.04
C ASP A 56 0.12 23.91 0.36
N ALA A 57 1.11 23.25 -0.24
CA ALA A 57 2.53 23.56 -0.06
C ALA A 57 3.13 24.35 -1.24
N GLY A 58 2.41 24.47 -2.36
CA GLY A 58 2.87 25.17 -3.56
C GLY A 58 4.08 24.51 -4.24
N GLU A 59 4.36 23.25 -3.95
CA GLU A 59 5.56 22.54 -4.41
C GLU A 59 5.23 21.15 -4.98
N LEU A 60 6.11 20.66 -5.86
CA LEU A 60 6.12 19.25 -6.27
C LEU A 60 6.76 18.42 -5.15
N LYS A 61 6.06 17.40 -4.67
CA LYS A 61 6.60 16.43 -3.71
C LYS A 61 6.87 15.10 -4.39
N GLU A 62 8.02 14.52 -4.09
CA GLU A 62 8.31 13.14 -4.45
C GLU A 62 7.45 12.17 -3.62
N VAL A 63 6.97 11.11 -4.26
CA VAL A 63 6.33 9.99 -3.58
C VAL A 63 7.39 9.27 -2.74
N PRO A 64 7.21 9.15 -1.42
CA PRO A 64 8.15 8.43 -0.57
C PRO A 64 8.33 6.98 -1.04
N GLU A 65 9.56 6.47 -0.99
CA GLU A 65 9.84 5.05 -1.24
C GLU A 65 9.00 4.16 -0.31
N ILE A 66 8.34 3.16 -0.90
CA ILE A 66 7.36 2.28 -0.24
C ILE A 66 8.01 1.44 0.87
N ASP A 67 9.32 1.23 0.84
CA ASP A 67 10.06 0.43 1.81
C ASP A 67 9.81 0.88 3.26
N LYS A 68 9.65 2.19 3.49
CA LYS A 68 9.36 2.75 4.83
C LYS A 68 7.90 2.57 5.25
N ILE A 69 6.99 2.40 4.29
CA ILE A 69 5.56 2.20 4.56
C ILE A 69 5.32 0.78 5.06
N ASP A 70 5.99 -0.21 4.48
CA ASP A 70 5.83 -1.61 4.90
C ASP A 70 6.35 -1.84 6.33
N GLU A 71 7.51 -1.26 6.68
CA GLU A 71 8.04 -1.30 8.04
C GLU A 71 7.07 -0.61 9.03
N PHE A 72 6.61 0.60 8.69
CA PHE A 72 5.62 1.31 9.50
C PHE A 72 4.31 0.52 9.69
N LEU A 73 3.81 -0.13 8.63
CA LEU A 73 2.62 -0.96 8.70
C LEU A 73 2.84 -2.25 9.51
N ALA A 74 4.03 -2.83 9.46
CA ALA A 74 4.40 -3.97 10.27
C ALA A 74 4.42 -3.61 11.76
N ASP A 75 5.06 -2.50 12.12
CA ASP A 75 5.10 -1.97 13.48
C ASP A 75 3.71 -1.63 14.02
N LEU A 76 2.87 -0.99 13.20
CA LEU A 76 1.50 -0.67 13.57
C LEU A 76 0.69 -1.94 13.83
N ARG A 77 0.81 -2.96 12.97
CA ARG A 77 0.15 -4.26 13.15
C ARG A 77 0.61 -4.94 14.44
N ALA A 78 1.92 -4.93 14.72
CA ALA A 78 2.49 -5.52 15.94
C ALA A 78 1.94 -4.82 17.20
N SER A 79 1.90 -3.49 17.20
CA SER A 79 1.38 -2.69 18.31
C SER A 79 -0.10 -3.00 18.61
N ILE A 80 -0.93 -3.10 17.57
CA ILE A 80 -2.36 -3.45 17.70
C ILE A 80 -2.51 -4.89 18.23
N GLN A 81 -1.68 -5.83 17.77
CA GLN A 81 -1.72 -7.22 18.25
C GLN A 81 -1.36 -7.33 19.72
N GLU A 82 -0.32 -6.62 20.18
CA GLU A 82 0.07 -6.59 21.59
C GLU A 82 -1.01 -5.96 22.47
N MET A 83 -1.63 -4.86 22.02
CA MET A 83 -2.79 -4.29 22.72
C MET A 83 -3.93 -5.32 22.85
N HIS A 84 -4.27 -6.04 21.78
CA HIS A 84 -5.31 -7.07 21.82
C HIS A 84 -4.94 -8.23 22.75
N ARG A 85 -3.66 -8.62 22.80
CA ARG A 85 -3.16 -9.66 23.70
C ARG A 85 -3.32 -9.23 25.16
N ALA A 86 -2.90 -8.03 25.51
CA ALA A 86 -3.05 -7.48 26.86
C ALA A 86 -4.52 -7.44 27.31
N VAL A 87 -5.44 -7.08 26.42
CA VAL A 87 -6.88 -7.09 26.71
C VAL A 87 -7.40 -8.52 26.93
N LYS A 88 -6.99 -9.48 26.10
CA LYS A 88 -7.36 -10.90 26.27
C LYS A 88 -6.85 -11.46 27.60
N ASP A 89 -5.62 -11.16 27.97
CA ASP A 89 -5.00 -11.62 29.21
C ASP A 89 -5.70 -11.05 30.44
N ARG A 90 -6.01 -9.74 30.43
CA ARG A 90 -6.81 -9.10 31.49
C ARG A 90 -8.18 -9.75 31.63
N ARG A 91 -8.88 -9.99 30.51
CA ARG A 91 -10.18 -10.67 30.51
C ARG A 91 -10.08 -12.09 31.06
N LEU A 92 -9.05 -12.85 30.69
CA LEU A 92 -8.82 -14.21 31.19
C LEU A 92 -8.55 -14.20 32.69
N LYS A 93 -7.66 -13.33 33.17
CA LYS A 93 -7.35 -13.17 34.60
C LYS A 93 -8.61 -12.85 35.40
N GLN A 94 -9.45 -11.95 34.90
CA GLN A 94 -10.70 -11.58 35.57
C GLN A 94 -11.72 -12.73 35.59
N ARG A 95 -11.83 -13.51 34.51
CA ARG A 95 -12.66 -14.73 34.49
C ARG A 95 -12.19 -15.75 35.53
N LEU A 96 -10.89 -15.97 35.65
CA LEU A 96 -10.33 -16.90 36.64
C LEU A 96 -10.59 -16.44 38.08
N LEU A 97 -10.47 -15.13 38.35
CA LEU A 97 -10.79 -14.57 39.66
C LEU A 97 -12.28 -14.74 40.02
N ASN A 98 -13.18 -14.47 39.07
CA ASN A 98 -14.62 -14.66 39.29
C ASN A 98 -14.95 -16.13 39.57
N LYS A 99 -14.38 -17.06 38.80
CA LYS A 99 -14.58 -18.50 39.00
C LYS A 99 -14.04 -18.99 40.36
N LYS A 100 -12.96 -18.38 40.86
CA LYS A 100 -12.42 -18.67 42.20
C LYS A 100 -13.37 -18.19 43.30
N ARG A 101 -13.92 -16.97 43.17
CA ARG A 101 -14.94 -16.44 44.09
C ARG A 101 -16.21 -17.29 44.13
N GLU A 102 -16.66 -17.77 42.97
CA GLU A 102 -17.82 -18.67 42.86
C GLU A 102 -17.58 -20.05 43.51
N ARG A 103 -16.33 -20.53 43.57
CA ARG A 103 -15.98 -21.87 44.08
C ARG A 103 -15.80 -21.97 45.59
N GLY A 104 -15.80 -20.87 46.33
CA GLY A 104 -15.72 -20.91 47.79
C GLY A 104 -14.86 -19.82 48.38
N GLU A 105 -15.49 -18.68 48.66
CA GLU A 105 -15.12 -17.72 49.72
C GLU A 105 -16.41 -17.07 50.28
N ASN A 106 -17.52 -17.82 50.31
CA ASN A 106 -18.73 -17.52 51.11
C ASN A 106 -18.87 -18.57 52.24
N THR A 107 -17.76 -18.91 52.88
CA THR A 107 -17.76 -19.62 54.16
C THR A 107 -17.13 -18.69 55.17
N ASN A 108 -17.97 -18.14 56.05
CA ASN A 108 -17.70 -17.51 57.35
C ASN A 108 -18.26 -16.07 57.45
N HIS A 109 -19.55 -15.97 57.80
CA HIS A 109 -19.95 -15.44 59.11
C HIS A 109 -21.27 -16.09 59.53
#